data_AF-A0A4Q3AKH5-F1
#
_entry.id   AF-A0A4Q3AKH5-F1
#
_cell.length_a   1.000
_cell.length_b   1.000
_cell.length_c   1.000
_cell.angle_alpha   90.00
_cell.angle_beta   90.00
_cell.angle_gamma   90.00
#
_symmetry.space_group_name_H-M   'P 1'
#
loop_
_entity.id
_entity.type
_entity.pdbx_description
1 polymer ?
#
loop_
_entity_poly.entity_id
_entity_poly.type
_entity_poly.pdbx_seq_one_letter_code
_entity_poly.pdbx_strand_id
1 'polypeptide(L)'
;MNLRDIAITSALAVSGVALWSHGANRLAAGGDLDYRPNPLGLKTSPYGAVVAIALQGGIESDWHGTMEAGGAATVCSACGHNHGAEGDACHRDQKSEASGSWIDHVELAATERTNPSPVTKGHQLYLRRQTEDQLKLAYELDPSNYANYNSYHLFLTEPSVGTRPVLTDKVIELANQTITYCLSEESDPRPALTAAAAAGNILELMFLHREQHTIEQMRQQLHTLDYALGKHQMLTEKWISSGEFQNLSPARQSEMLERLNFVVKVRDAAVKTIARLASPTADQASN
;
A
#
# COMPACT_ATOMS: atom_id res chain seq x y z
N MET A 1 -38.55 -11.62 38.15
CA MET A 1 -37.91 -12.16 36.94
C MET A 1 -38.56 -13.48 36.61
N ASN A 2 -39.09 -13.64 35.39
CA ASN A 2 -39.75 -14.89 35.02
C ASN A 2 -38.68 -15.95 34.69
N LEU A 3 -39.02 -17.25 34.79
CA LEU A 3 -38.07 -18.36 34.54
C LEU A 3 -37.38 -18.25 33.18
N ARG A 4 -38.08 -17.70 32.19
CA ARG A 4 -37.57 -17.42 30.84
C ARG A 4 -36.46 -16.36 30.85
N ASP A 5 -36.59 -15.31 31.65
CA ASP A 5 -35.58 -14.24 31.73
C ASP A 5 -34.31 -14.78 32.38
N ILE A 6 -34.47 -15.55 33.47
CA ILE A 6 -33.34 -16.21 34.16
C ILE A 6 -32.60 -17.14 33.20
N ALA A 7 -33.33 -17.93 32.40
CA ALA A 7 -32.72 -18.85 31.44
C ALA A 7 -31.97 -18.12 30.33
N ILE A 8 -32.53 -17.04 29.77
CA ILE A 8 -31.89 -16.24 28.71
C ILE A 8 -30.66 -15.52 29.25
N THR A 9 -30.75 -14.87 30.41
CA THR A 9 -29.62 -14.16 31.01
C THR A 9 -28.50 -15.13 31.38
N SER A 10 -28.83 -16.31 31.91
CA SER A 10 -27.84 -17.35 32.21
C SER A 10 -27.18 -17.90 30.96
N ALA A 11 -27.96 -18.14 29.88
CA ALA A 11 -27.42 -18.58 28.60
C ALA A 11 -26.45 -17.55 27.99
N LEU A 12 -26.80 -16.25 28.05
CA LEU A 12 -25.96 -15.16 27.57
C LEU A 12 -24.69 -14.98 28.43
N ALA A 13 -24.81 -15.11 29.75
CA ALA A 13 -23.66 -15.03 30.65
C ALA A 13 -22.69 -16.21 30.43
N VAL A 14 -23.22 -17.43 30.31
CA VAL A 14 -22.41 -18.64 30.07
C VAL A 14 -21.75 -18.59 28.70
N SER A 15 -22.46 -18.18 27.66
CA SER A 15 -21.87 -18.01 26.33
C SER A 15 -20.83 -16.89 26.28
N GLY A 16 -21.06 -15.78 26.97
CA GLY A 16 -20.07 -14.71 27.14
C GLY A 16 -18.79 -15.19 27.83
N VAL A 17 -18.91 -15.93 28.94
CA VAL A 17 -17.76 -16.51 29.65
C VAL A 17 -17.03 -17.55 28.81
N ALA A 18 -17.76 -18.38 28.05
CA ALA A 18 -17.17 -19.38 27.17
C ALA A 18 -16.38 -18.74 26.01
N LEU A 19 -16.94 -17.70 25.37
CA LEU A 19 -16.26 -16.92 24.32
C LEU A 19 -15.01 -16.22 24.86
N TRP A 20 -15.12 -15.60 26.04
CA TRP A 20 -13.99 -14.93 26.68
C TRP A 20 -12.88 -15.91 27.06
N SER A 21 -13.23 -17.06 27.64
CA SER A 21 -12.26 -18.10 28.03
C SER A 21 -11.58 -18.73 26.81
N HIS A 22 -12.32 -18.91 25.71
CA HIS A 22 -11.74 -19.38 24.44
C HIS A 22 -10.74 -18.37 23.86
N GLY A 23 -11.08 -17.08 23.88
CA GLY A 23 -10.17 -16.00 23.48
C GLY A 23 -8.94 -15.90 24.41
N ALA A 24 -9.14 -15.95 25.72
CA ALA A 24 -8.10 -15.86 26.74
C ALA A 24 -7.10 -17.03 26.68
N ASN A 25 -7.56 -18.26 26.42
CA ASN A 25 -6.65 -19.40 26.28
C ASN A 25 -5.80 -19.31 25.00
N ARG A 26 -6.33 -18.73 23.91
CA ARG A 26 -5.53 -18.48 22.70
C ARG A 26 -4.54 -17.33 22.91
N LEU A 27 -4.90 -16.31 23.67
CA LEU A 27 -4.00 -15.24 24.12
C LEU A 27 -2.85 -15.79 24.98
N ALA A 28 -3.14 -16.71 25.91
CA ALA A 28 -2.12 -17.30 26.78
C ALA A 28 -1.16 -18.26 26.04
N ALA A 29 -1.63 -18.94 24.99
CA ALA A 29 -0.82 -19.87 24.21
C ALA A 29 0.11 -19.18 23.19
N GLY A 30 -0.23 -17.96 22.74
CA GLY A 30 0.49 -17.24 21.70
C GLY A 30 1.66 -16.38 22.17
N GLY A 31 1.76 -16.07 23.48
CA GLY A 31 2.82 -15.20 24.01
C GLY A 31 2.77 -13.74 23.54
N ASP A 32 1.74 -13.37 22.77
CA ASP A 32 1.56 -12.05 22.18
C ASP A 32 0.13 -11.55 22.46
N LEU A 33 0.03 -10.32 22.95
CA LEU A 33 -1.23 -9.63 23.24
C LEU A 33 -1.80 -8.92 21.99
N ASP A 34 -1.20 -9.11 20.81
CA ASP A 34 -1.71 -8.55 19.55
C ASP A 34 -2.89 -9.38 18.98
N TYR A 35 -3.91 -9.67 19.81
CA TYR A 35 -5.21 -10.10 19.29
C TYR A 35 -5.85 -8.91 18.58
N ARG A 36 -5.62 -8.82 17.27
CA ARG A 36 -6.37 -7.95 16.37
C ARG A 36 -7.65 -8.69 16.00
N PRO A 37 -8.81 -8.41 16.62
CA PRO A 37 -10.05 -9.03 16.20
C PRO A 37 -10.23 -8.81 14.69
N ASN A 38 -10.48 -9.88 13.96
CA ASN A 38 -10.94 -9.85 12.57
C ASN A 38 -12.45 -10.11 12.59
N PRO A 39 -13.27 -9.16 13.08
CA PRO A 39 -14.71 -9.36 13.14
C PRO A 39 -15.21 -9.66 11.74
N LEU A 40 -16.01 -10.72 11.61
CA LEU A 40 -16.55 -11.20 10.33
C LEU A 40 -15.53 -11.77 9.35
N GLY A 41 -14.26 -11.96 9.74
CA GLY A 41 -13.24 -12.56 8.88
C GLY A 41 -12.88 -11.71 7.66
N LEU A 42 -13.07 -10.39 7.72
CA LEU A 42 -12.89 -9.47 6.59
C LEU A 42 -11.42 -9.31 6.17
N LYS A 43 -10.49 -9.20 7.12
CA LYS A 43 -9.05 -9.09 6.81
C LYS A 43 -8.59 -10.32 6.05
N THR A 44 -7.77 -10.09 5.03
CA THR A 44 -7.19 -11.12 4.14
C THR A 44 -8.22 -12.05 3.53
N SER A 45 -9.43 -11.55 3.25
CA SER A 45 -10.51 -12.32 2.63
C SER A 45 -10.89 -11.74 1.27
N PRO A 46 -11.58 -12.50 0.40
CA PRO A 46 -12.08 -11.96 -0.87
C PRO A 46 -13.00 -10.75 -0.69
N TYR A 47 -13.82 -10.72 0.38
CA TYR A 47 -14.65 -9.56 0.71
C TYR A 47 -13.80 -8.37 1.18
N GLY A 48 -12.76 -8.63 1.98
CA GLY A 48 -11.79 -7.63 2.37
C GLY A 48 -11.12 -6.99 1.17
N ALA A 49 -10.72 -7.77 0.16
CA ALA A 49 -10.13 -7.25 -1.06
C ALA A 49 -11.07 -6.31 -1.83
N VAL A 50 -12.36 -6.62 -1.90
CA VAL A 50 -13.36 -5.72 -2.51
C VAL A 50 -13.46 -4.41 -1.73
N VAL A 51 -13.51 -4.48 -0.40
CA VAL A 51 -13.54 -3.28 0.46
C VAL A 51 -12.25 -2.48 0.31
N ALA A 52 -11.09 -3.14 0.26
CA ALA A 52 -9.80 -2.50 0.08
C ALA A 52 -9.72 -1.71 -1.24
N ILE A 53 -10.30 -2.25 -2.33
CA ILE A 53 -10.41 -1.53 -3.61
C ILE A 53 -11.37 -0.35 -3.48
N ALA A 54 -12.50 -0.50 -2.79
CA ALA A 54 -13.46 0.58 -2.60
C ALA A 54 -12.89 1.75 -1.78
N LEU A 55 -11.92 1.50 -0.90
CA LEU A 55 -11.21 2.55 -0.15
C LEU A 55 -10.29 3.41 -1.03
N GLN A 56 -9.88 2.94 -2.22
CA GLN A 56 -8.89 3.64 -3.05
C GLN A 56 -9.36 5.03 -3.48
N GLY A 57 -10.64 5.21 -3.80
CA GLY A 57 -11.17 6.53 -4.16
C GLY A 57 -11.13 7.56 -3.03
N GLY A 58 -11.37 7.12 -1.78
CA GLY A 58 -11.23 7.99 -0.60
C GLY A 58 -9.77 8.37 -0.33
N ILE A 59 -8.87 7.39 -0.46
CA ILE A 59 -7.43 7.59 -0.31
C ILE A 59 -6.92 8.60 -1.34
N GLU A 60 -7.34 8.45 -2.60
CA GLU A 60 -6.95 9.34 -3.70
C GLU A 60 -7.47 10.77 -3.50
N SER A 61 -8.74 10.91 -3.09
CA SER A 61 -9.32 12.23 -2.80
C SER A 61 -8.59 12.96 -1.66
N ASP A 62 -8.35 12.27 -0.53
CA ASP A 62 -7.63 12.85 0.61
C ASP A 62 -6.17 13.17 0.22
N TRP A 63 -5.53 12.30 -0.57
CA TRP A 63 -4.18 12.50 -1.08
C TRP A 63 -4.07 13.74 -1.96
N HIS A 64 -4.91 13.88 -2.97
CA HIS A 64 -4.93 15.07 -3.83
C HIS A 64 -5.22 16.34 -3.04
N GLY A 65 -6.14 16.28 -2.06
CA GLY A 65 -6.39 17.36 -1.13
C GLY A 65 -5.14 17.82 -0.35
N THR A 66 -4.18 16.92 -0.09
CA THR A 66 -2.88 17.28 0.52
C THR A 66 -1.87 17.88 -0.45
N MET A 67 -1.88 17.46 -1.73
CA MET A 67 -0.94 17.94 -2.74
C MET A 67 -1.33 19.33 -3.28
N GLU A 68 -2.61 19.55 -3.55
CA GLU A 68 -3.13 20.85 -3.99
C GLU A 68 -3.04 21.93 -2.90
N ALA A 69 -2.96 21.50 -1.64
CA ALA A 69 -2.74 22.36 -0.48
C ALA A 69 -1.29 22.88 -0.38
N GLY A 70 -0.32 22.19 -0.97
CA GLY A 70 1.08 22.58 -1.00
C GLY A 70 1.38 23.42 -2.23
N GLY A 71 0.91 24.66 -2.26
CA GLY A 71 1.04 25.56 -3.41
C GLY A 71 2.46 25.62 -3.99
N ALA A 72 2.70 24.83 -5.03
CA ALA A 72 3.43 25.32 -6.18
C ALA A 72 2.35 25.93 -7.07
N ALA A 73 2.37 27.25 -7.20
CA ALA A 73 1.60 27.91 -8.22
C ALA A 73 2.10 27.40 -9.57
N THR A 74 1.42 26.38 -10.09
CA THR A 74 1.68 25.90 -11.44
C THR A 74 1.19 27.00 -12.34
N VAL A 75 2.12 27.71 -12.98
CA VAL A 75 1.80 28.64 -14.06
C VAL A 75 0.94 27.84 -15.04
N CYS A 76 -0.34 28.19 -15.14
CA CYS A 76 -1.25 27.50 -16.03
C CYS A 76 -0.72 27.69 -17.45
N SER A 77 -0.39 26.59 -18.13
CA SER A 77 0.20 26.61 -19.47
C SER A 77 -0.69 27.28 -20.52
N ALA A 78 -1.98 27.45 -20.21
CA ALA A 78 -2.95 28.12 -21.08
C ALA A 78 -2.98 29.65 -20.90
N CYS A 79 -2.68 30.19 -19.71
CA CYS A 79 -2.84 31.63 -19.43
C CYS A 79 -1.61 32.34 -18.84
N GLY A 80 -0.54 31.60 -18.54
CA GLY A 80 0.79 32.18 -18.26
C GLY A 80 0.90 32.97 -16.95
N HIS A 81 -0.04 32.80 -16.01
CA HIS A 81 0.03 33.44 -14.69
C HIS A 81 -0.30 32.46 -13.55
N ASN A 82 0.09 32.83 -12.33
CA ASN A 82 -0.15 32.06 -11.12
C ASN A 82 -1.58 32.24 -10.65
N HIS A 83 -2.28 31.13 -10.43
CA HIS A 83 -3.52 31.11 -9.65
C HIS A 83 -3.12 31.09 -8.17
N GLY A 84 -3.10 32.27 -7.56
CA GLY A 84 -3.11 32.39 -6.11
C GLY A 84 -4.48 31.98 -5.54
N ALA A 85 -4.65 32.13 -4.21
CA ALA A 85 -5.88 31.80 -3.47
C ALA A 85 -7.16 32.57 -3.90
N GLU A 86 -7.08 33.37 -4.96
CA GLU A 86 -8.18 34.11 -5.55
C GLU A 86 -8.11 33.93 -7.08
N GLY A 87 -8.80 32.94 -7.65
CA GLY A 87 -8.90 32.87 -9.11
C GLY A 87 -9.28 31.55 -9.76
N ASP A 88 -10.34 30.87 -9.31
CA ASP A 88 -10.96 29.74 -10.05
C ASP A 88 -12.00 30.21 -11.10
N ALA A 89 -12.11 31.52 -11.35
CA ALA A 89 -13.15 32.06 -12.21
C ALA A 89 -12.87 31.94 -13.73
N CYS A 90 -11.70 31.45 -14.17
CA CYS A 90 -11.30 31.53 -15.58
C CYS A 90 -11.63 30.30 -16.45
N HIS A 91 -12.12 29.19 -15.88
CA HIS A 91 -12.43 27.97 -16.65
C HIS A 91 -13.83 27.38 -16.44
N ARG A 92 -14.74 28.13 -15.79
CA ARG A 92 -16.12 27.68 -15.61
C ARG A 92 -16.83 27.37 -16.95
N ASP A 93 -16.36 27.98 -18.04
CA ASP A 93 -16.96 27.84 -19.38
C ASP A 93 -16.19 26.90 -20.33
N GLN A 94 -15.09 26.24 -19.90
CA GLN A 94 -14.34 25.30 -20.77
C GLN A 94 -14.35 23.83 -20.31
N LYS A 95 -14.93 23.52 -19.15
CA LYS A 95 -15.03 22.13 -18.65
C LYS A 95 -16.32 21.40 -19.05
N SER A 96 -17.17 21.97 -19.92
CA SER A 96 -18.49 21.39 -20.23
C SER A 96 -18.57 20.53 -21.50
N GLU A 97 -17.47 20.24 -22.21
CA GLU A 97 -17.56 19.49 -23.49
C GLU A 97 -16.51 18.38 -23.67
N ALA A 98 -16.12 17.69 -22.60
CA ALA A 98 -15.43 16.41 -22.73
C ALA A 98 -16.25 15.32 -22.04
N SER A 99 -16.80 14.42 -22.86
CA SER A 99 -17.47 13.13 -22.62
C SER A 99 -17.17 12.39 -21.29
N GLY A 100 -17.50 12.99 -20.15
CA GLY A 100 -17.43 12.33 -18.85
C GLY A 100 -18.70 11.54 -18.59
N SER A 101 -18.56 10.32 -18.09
CA SER A 101 -19.67 9.61 -17.44
C SER A 101 -20.25 10.49 -16.32
N TRP A 102 -21.53 10.32 -15.99
CA TRP A 102 -22.12 10.95 -14.80
C TRP A 102 -21.29 10.64 -13.52
N ILE A 103 -20.62 9.49 -13.48
CA ILE A 103 -19.71 9.09 -12.41
C ILE A 103 -18.53 10.06 -12.33
N ASP A 104 -17.90 10.36 -13.46
CA ASP A 104 -16.76 11.28 -13.54
C ASP A 104 -17.14 12.69 -13.06
N HIS A 105 -18.38 13.12 -13.32
CA HIS A 105 -18.91 14.40 -12.80
C HIS A 105 -19.12 14.39 -11.28
N VAL A 106 -19.59 13.27 -10.72
CA VAL A 106 -19.74 13.13 -9.26
C VAL A 106 -18.37 13.05 -8.58
N GLU A 107 -17.42 12.34 -9.17
CA GLU A 107 -16.04 12.25 -8.71
C GLU A 107 -15.36 13.63 -8.72
N LEU A 108 -15.50 14.37 -9.84
CA LEU A 108 -15.00 15.73 -9.94
C LEU A 108 -15.63 16.65 -8.87
N ALA A 109 -16.95 16.58 -8.69
CA ALA A 109 -17.66 17.39 -7.69
C ALA A 109 -17.25 17.04 -6.24
N ALA A 110 -16.90 15.77 -5.97
CA ALA A 110 -16.39 15.35 -4.67
C ALA A 110 -14.98 15.90 -4.38
N THR A 111 -14.18 16.13 -5.43
CA THR A 111 -12.84 16.75 -5.33
C THR A 111 -12.85 18.27 -5.41
N GLU A 112 -13.97 18.89 -5.81
CA GLU A 112 -14.03 20.33 -6.05
C GLU A 112 -14.06 21.13 -4.73
N ARG A 113 -13.06 21.99 -4.56
CA ARG A 113 -12.86 22.76 -3.33
C ARG A 113 -13.88 23.90 -3.24
N THR A 114 -14.82 23.79 -2.30
CA THR A 114 -15.85 24.82 -2.07
C THR A 114 -15.43 25.95 -1.13
N ASN A 115 -14.24 25.84 -0.51
CA ASN A 115 -13.71 26.85 0.43
C ASN A 115 -12.62 27.70 -0.24
N PRO A 116 -12.75 29.04 -0.27
CA PRO A 116 -11.73 29.92 -0.85
C PRO A 116 -10.42 29.96 -0.03
N SER A 117 -10.47 29.66 1.27
CA SER A 117 -9.29 29.78 2.15
C SER A 117 -8.28 28.67 1.87
N PRO A 118 -6.96 28.95 1.79
CA PRO A 118 -5.95 27.92 1.60
C PRO A 118 -5.99 26.89 2.74
N VAL A 119 -5.70 25.63 2.41
CA VAL A 119 -5.63 24.54 3.39
C VAL A 119 -4.56 24.87 4.42
N THR A 120 -4.93 24.93 5.69
CA THR A 120 -3.99 25.19 6.77
C THR A 120 -3.03 24.01 6.95
N LYS A 121 -1.82 24.25 7.50
CA LYS A 121 -0.87 23.17 7.84
C LYS A 121 -1.50 22.11 8.76
N GLY A 122 -2.39 22.53 9.67
CA GLY A 122 -3.12 21.62 10.55
C GLY A 122 -4.09 20.72 9.77
N HIS A 123 -4.79 21.27 8.76
CA HIS A 123 -5.67 20.50 7.89
C HIS A 123 -4.90 19.56 6.96
N GLN A 124 -3.76 19.99 6.41
CA GLN A 124 -2.85 19.11 5.65
C GLN A 124 -2.40 17.91 6.50
N LEU A 125 -1.97 18.15 7.75
CA LEU A 125 -1.56 17.08 8.66
C LEU A 125 -2.72 16.14 8.99
N TYR A 126 -3.93 16.68 9.15
CA TYR A 126 -5.14 15.88 9.35
C TYR A 126 -5.43 14.97 8.15
N LEU A 127 -5.42 15.51 6.93
CA LEU A 127 -5.67 14.74 5.70
C LEU A 127 -4.60 13.65 5.52
N ARG A 128 -3.31 13.96 5.72
CA ARG A 128 -2.25 12.95 5.70
C ARG A 128 -2.47 11.81 6.70
N ARG A 129 -2.97 12.11 7.90
CA ARG A 129 -3.31 11.08 8.90
C ARG A 129 -4.48 10.22 8.44
N GLN A 130 -5.52 10.83 7.87
CA GLN A 130 -6.65 10.09 7.31
C GLN A 130 -6.19 9.16 6.17
N THR A 131 -5.36 9.66 5.26
CA THR A 131 -4.79 8.84 4.17
C THR A 131 -3.94 7.69 4.72
N GLU A 132 -3.07 7.94 5.71
CA GLU A 132 -2.26 6.89 6.35
C GLU A 132 -3.12 5.81 7.02
N ASP A 133 -4.17 6.21 7.75
CA ASP A 133 -5.08 5.27 8.43
C ASP A 133 -5.89 4.44 7.42
N GLN A 134 -6.37 5.06 6.34
CA GLN A 134 -7.08 4.35 5.26
C GLN A 134 -6.15 3.41 4.50
N LEU A 135 -4.91 3.82 4.19
CA LEU A 135 -3.91 2.97 3.55
C LEU A 135 -3.56 1.76 4.41
N LYS A 136 -3.39 1.97 5.72
CA LYS A 136 -3.18 0.88 6.67
C LYS A 136 -4.35 -0.10 6.65
N LEU A 137 -5.59 0.40 6.70
CA LEU A 137 -6.78 -0.44 6.65
C LEU A 137 -6.87 -1.21 5.32
N ALA A 138 -6.67 -0.54 4.19
CA ALA A 138 -6.69 -1.16 2.87
C ALA A 138 -5.63 -2.26 2.74
N TYR A 139 -4.43 -2.05 3.29
CA TYR A 139 -3.40 -3.08 3.38
C TYR A 139 -3.81 -4.26 4.28
N GLU A 140 -4.34 -4.00 5.48
CA GLU A 140 -4.78 -5.08 6.39
C GLU A 140 -5.91 -5.92 5.80
N LEU A 141 -6.73 -5.33 4.92
CA LEU A 141 -7.79 -6.02 4.21
C LEU A 141 -7.26 -6.87 3.04
N ASP A 142 -6.31 -6.34 2.26
CA ASP A 142 -5.67 -7.04 1.14
C ASP A 142 -4.18 -6.71 1.03
N PRO A 143 -3.31 -7.49 1.71
CA PRO A 143 -1.87 -7.31 1.63
C PRO A 143 -1.28 -7.65 0.25
N SER A 144 -2.02 -8.37 -0.60
CA SER A 144 -1.57 -8.74 -1.94
C SER A 144 -1.73 -7.64 -2.97
N ASN A 145 -2.52 -6.61 -2.66
CA ASN A 145 -2.72 -5.48 -3.54
C ASN A 145 -1.45 -4.62 -3.62
N TYR A 146 -0.84 -4.63 -4.81
CA TYR A 146 0.41 -3.89 -5.08
C TYR A 146 0.31 -2.41 -4.75
N ALA A 147 -0.79 -1.74 -5.11
CA ALA A 147 -0.95 -0.30 -4.90
C ALA A 147 -1.10 0.01 -3.41
N ASN A 148 -1.96 -0.73 -2.70
CA ASN A 148 -2.16 -0.52 -1.26
C ASN A 148 -0.86 -0.73 -0.47
N TYR A 149 -0.13 -1.82 -0.75
CA TYR A 149 1.16 -2.08 -0.11
C TYR A 149 2.18 -0.98 -0.40
N ASN A 150 2.43 -0.64 -1.67
CA ASN A 150 3.49 0.31 -2.01
C ASN A 150 3.16 1.74 -1.56
N SER A 151 1.90 2.18 -1.66
CA SER A 151 1.48 3.47 -1.14
C SER A 151 1.60 3.52 0.38
N TYR A 152 1.21 2.46 1.09
CA TYR A 152 1.38 2.43 2.55
C TYR A 152 2.86 2.41 2.94
N HIS A 153 3.68 1.62 2.25
CA HIS A 153 5.13 1.60 2.44
C HIS A 153 5.74 3.00 2.26
N LEU A 154 5.41 3.70 1.17
CA LEU A 154 5.87 5.07 0.90
C LEU A 154 5.50 6.03 2.03
N PHE A 155 4.28 5.94 2.58
CA PHE A 155 3.85 6.76 3.71
C PHE A 155 4.68 6.54 4.99
N LEU A 156 5.21 5.32 5.16
CA LEU A 156 6.03 4.99 6.33
C LEU A 156 7.51 5.33 6.14
N THR A 157 7.98 5.46 4.90
CA THR A 157 9.39 5.70 4.58
C THR A 157 9.71 7.12 4.15
N GLU A 158 8.74 7.88 3.65
CA GLU A 158 8.96 9.24 3.13
C GLU A 158 8.40 10.31 4.08
N PRO A 159 9.24 11.02 4.87
CA PRO A 159 8.76 12.00 5.85
C PRO A 159 8.04 13.20 5.24
N SER A 160 8.33 13.54 3.98
CA SER A 160 7.65 14.64 3.29
C SER A 160 6.17 14.32 3.00
N VAL A 161 5.86 13.03 2.93
CA VAL A 161 4.55 12.43 2.65
C VAL A 161 3.84 12.02 3.93
N GLY A 162 4.52 11.25 4.78
CA GLY A 162 3.98 10.65 5.99
C GLY A 162 3.72 11.63 7.13
N THR A 163 3.25 11.09 8.26
CA THR A 163 2.95 11.87 9.47
C THR A 163 3.95 11.64 10.60
N ARG A 164 4.96 10.80 10.37
CA ARG A 164 5.88 10.26 11.38
C ARG A 164 7.32 10.21 10.84
N PRO A 165 8.34 10.21 11.72
CA PRO A 165 9.70 9.88 11.31
C PRO A 165 9.76 8.45 10.75
N VAL A 166 10.73 8.18 9.88
CA VAL A 166 10.93 6.87 9.23
C VAL A 166 10.97 5.75 10.28
N LEU A 167 10.08 4.77 10.16
CA LEU A 167 9.94 3.65 11.09
C LEU A 167 10.60 2.39 10.54
N THR A 168 11.93 2.41 10.33
CA THR A 168 12.67 1.38 9.58
C THR A 168 12.33 -0.06 10.00
N ASP A 169 12.31 -0.38 11.30
CA ASP A 169 11.98 -1.73 11.78
C ASP A 169 10.56 -2.18 11.41
N LYS A 170 9.57 -1.29 11.57
CA LYS A 170 8.17 -1.58 11.23
C LYS A 170 7.97 -1.72 9.72
N VAL A 171 8.74 -0.97 8.94
CA VAL A 171 8.71 -1.06 7.48
C VAL A 171 9.29 -2.39 7.00
N ILE A 172 10.38 -2.86 7.62
CA ILE A 172 10.96 -4.18 7.33
C ILE A 172 9.99 -5.29 7.75
N GLU A 173 9.36 -5.16 8.92
CA GLU A 173 8.33 -6.10 9.39
C GLU A 173 7.16 -6.18 8.40
N LEU A 174 6.62 -5.02 7.99
CA LEU A 174 5.54 -4.92 7.00
C LEU A 174 5.93 -5.61 5.68
N ALA A 175 7.13 -5.33 5.16
CA ALA A 175 7.59 -5.92 3.92
C ALA A 175 7.75 -7.45 4.03
N ASN A 176 8.29 -7.97 5.14
CA ASN A 176 8.42 -9.41 5.37
C ASN A 176 7.05 -10.11 5.52
N GLN A 177 6.10 -9.48 6.20
CA GLN A 177 4.71 -9.96 6.28
C GLN A 177 4.07 -10.03 4.89
N THR A 178 4.23 -8.98 4.08
CA THR A 178 3.75 -8.94 2.70
C THR A 178 4.37 -10.04 1.84
N ILE A 179 5.70 -10.23 1.90
CA ILE A 179 6.39 -11.30 1.18
C ILE A 179 5.80 -12.66 1.57
N THR A 180 5.69 -12.93 2.86
CA THR A 180 5.17 -14.22 3.38
C THR A 180 3.73 -14.47 2.92
N TYR A 181 2.87 -13.47 3.08
CA TYR A 181 1.47 -13.55 2.66
C TYR A 181 1.35 -13.80 1.16
N CYS A 182 2.00 -12.98 0.35
CA CYS A 182 1.90 -13.04 -1.10
C CYS A 182 2.50 -14.31 -1.69
N LEU A 183 3.60 -14.80 -1.14
CA LEU A 183 4.23 -16.05 -1.59
C LEU A 183 3.48 -17.30 -1.12
N SER A 184 2.49 -17.19 -0.24
CA SER A 184 1.60 -18.31 0.09
C SER A 184 0.50 -18.55 -0.95
N GLU A 185 0.25 -17.59 -1.85
CA GLU A 185 -0.72 -17.72 -2.93
C GLU A 185 -0.14 -18.59 -4.06
N GLU A 186 -0.92 -19.55 -4.56
CA GLU A 186 -0.48 -20.57 -5.54
C GLU A 186 -1.27 -20.53 -6.86
N SER A 187 -2.28 -19.68 -6.94
CA SER A 187 -3.18 -19.59 -8.09
C SER A 187 -3.03 -18.28 -8.86
N ASP A 188 -2.73 -17.18 -8.18
CA ASP A 188 -2.69 -15.84 -8.77
C ASP A 188 -1.23 -15.34 -8.92
N PRO A 189 -0.77 -14.92 -10.12
CA PRO A 189 0.54 -14.34 -10.33
C PRO A 189 0.71 -12.93 -9.75
N ARG A 190 -0.36 -12.17 -9.48
CA ARG A 190 -0.26 -10.76 -9.05
C ARG A 190 0.36 -10.60 -7.66
N PRO A 191 -0.02 -11.38 -6.62
CA PRO A 191 0.62 -11.31 -5.31
C PRO A 191 2.13 -11.51 -5.37
N ALA A 192 2.62 -12.39 -6.25
CA ALA A 192 4.07 -12.59 -6.42
C ALA A 192 4.81 -11.32 -6.88
N LEU A 193 4.18 -10.44 -7.68
CA LEU A 193 4.75 -9.12 -8.00
C LEU A 193 4.79 -8.19 -6.78
N THR A 194 3.76 -8.23 -5.93
CA THR A 194 3.73 -7.46 -4.67
C THR A 194 4.84 -7.95 -3.72
N ALA A 195 5.05 -9.26 -3.62
CA ALA A 195 6.19 -9.84 -2.87
C ALA A 195 7.54 -9.36 -3.44
N ALA A 196 7.70 -9.35 -4.76
CA ALA A 196 8.94 -8.92 -5.40
C ALA A 196 9.21 -7.42 -5.14
N ALA A 197 8.18 -6.56 -5.20
CA ALA A 197 8.29 -5.16 -4.82
C ALA A 197 8.67 -5.00 -3.34
N ALA A 198 8.02 -5.75 -2.44
CA ALA A 198 8.35 -5.72 -1.02
C ALA A 198 9.80 -6.15 -0.74
N ALA A 199 10.29 -7.17 -1.44
CA ALA A 199 11.68 -7.59 -1.34
C ALA A 199 12.65 -6.52 -1.87
N GLY A 200 12.29 -5.80 -2.93
CA GLY A 200 13.02 -4.66 -3.45
C GLY A 200 13.10 -3.50 -2.47
N ASN A 201 12.02 -3.20 -1.76
CA ASN A 201 12.01 -2.13 -0.76
C ASN A 201 12.93 -2.46 0.44
N ILE A 202 13.00 -3.73 0.85
CA ILE A 202 13.98 -4.15 1.89
C ILE A 202 15.41 -3.94 1.37
N LEU A 203 15.71 -4.30 0.12
CA LEU A 203 17.03 -4.05 -0.48
C LEU A 203 17.40 -2.57 -0.49
N GLU A 204 16.44 -1.70 -0.83
CA GLU A 204 16.65 -0.26 -0.80
C GLU A 204 17.04 0.23 0.60
N LEU A 205 16.30 -0.19 1.63
CA LEU A 205 16.64 0.12 3.02
C LEU A 205 18.03 -0.39 3.41
N MET A 206 18.38 -1.60 2.97
CA MET A 206 19.71 -2.16 3.23
C MET A 206 20.83 -1.36 2.54
N PHE A 207 20.56 -0.78 1.37
CA PHE A 207 21.52 0.10 0.69
C PHE A 207 21.64 1.46 1.37
N LEU A 208 20.54 2.01 1.88
CA LEU A 208 20.52 3.27 2.63
C LEU A 208 21.26 3.14 3.96
N HIS A 209 21.16 1.98 4.63
CA HIS A 209 21.79 1.68 5.92
C HIS A 209 22.90 0.63 5.79
N ARG A 210 23.76 0.77 4.76
CA ARG A 210 24.77 -0.23 4.39
C ARG A 210 25.71 -0.65 5.53
N GLU A 211 25.94 0.23 6.51
CA GLU A 211 26.79 -0.03 7.66
C GLU A 211 26.21 -1.09 8.62
N GLN A 212 24.91 -1.36 8.51
CA GLN A 212 24.18 -2.32 9.35
C GLN A 212 24.03 -3.68 8.68
N HIS A 213 24.43 -3.80 7.41
CA HIS A 213 24.15 -4.98 6.59
C HIS A 213 25.39 -5.49 5.85
N THR A 214 25.53 -6.80 5.81
CA THR A 214 26.59 -7.45 5.04
C THR A 214 26.18 -7.63 3.59
N ILE A 215 27.17 -7.74 2.70
CA ILE A 215 26.94 -8.10 1.28
C ILE A 215 26.17 -9.42 1.16
N GLU A 216 26.41 -10.37 2.06
CA GLU A 216 25.73 -11.66 2.05
C GLU A 216 24.24 -11.52 2.38
N GLN A 217 23.89 -10.69 3.37
CA GLN A 217 22.49 -10.38 3.66
C GLN A 217 21.81 -9.73 2.46
N MET A 218 22.48 -8.79 1.76
CA MET A 218 21.93 -8.16 0.55
C MET A 218 21.72 -9.19 -0.57
N ARG A 219 22.64 -10.14 -0.76
CA ARG A 219 22.46 -11.25 -1.72
C ARG A 219 21.30 -12.15 -1.35
N GLN A 220 21.15 -12.50 -0.07
CA GLN A 220 20.03 -13.31 0.41
C GLN A 220 18.69 -12.61 0.14
N GLN A 221 18.63 -11.29 0.34
CA GLN A 221 17.43 -10.53 0.04
C GLN A 221 17.16 -10.43 -1.47
N LEU A 222 18.20 -10.28 -2.30
CA LEU A 222 18.08 -10.37 -3.76
C LEU A 222 17.56 -11.74 -4.21
N HIS A 223 17.99 -12.83 -3.59
CA HIS A 223 17.43 -14.16 -3.87
C HIS A 223 15.93 -14.25 -3.57
N THR A 224 15.45 -13.56 -2.52
CA THR A 224 14.02 -13.50 -2.21
C THR A 224 13.24 -12.76 -3.30
N LEU A 225 13.80 -11.67 -3.82
CA LEU A 225 13.23 -10.95 -4.96
C LEU A 225 13.21 -11.83 -6.22
N ASP A 226 14.33 -12.47 -6.56
CA ASP A 226 14.46 -13.35 -7.73
C ASP A 226 13.47 -14.53 -7.64
N TYR A 227 13.28 -15.11 -6.44
CA TYR A 227 12.29 -16.15 -6.20
C TYR A 227 10.85 -15.67 -6.47
N ALA A 228 10.49 -14.47 -5.97
CA ALA A 228 9.17 -13.90 -6.19
C ALA A 228 8.89 -13.63 -7.68
N LEU A 229 9.87 -13.11 -8.42
CA LEU A 229 9.78 -12.93 -9.88
C LEU A 229 9.64 -14.27 -10.62
N GLY A 230 10.40 -15.29 -10.22
CA GLY A 230 10.29 -16.62 -10.80
C GLY A 230 8.91 -17.24 -10.56
N LYS A 231 8.35 -17.10 -9.35
CA LYS A 231 6.99 -17.56 -9.03
C LYS A 231 5.93 -16.82 -9.87
N HIS A 232 6.07 -15.51 -10.05
CA HIS A 232 5.19 -14.73 -10.92
C HIS A 232 5.19 -15.24 -12.37
N GLN A 233 6.38 -15.50 -12.94
CA GLN A 233 6.51 -16.02 -14.31
C GLN A 233 5.82 -17.38 -14.46
N MET A 234 6.12 -18.32 -13.56
CA MET A 234 5.51 -19.65 -13.53
C MET A 234 3.97 -19.59 -13.48
N LEU A 235 3.41 -18.76 -12.59
CA LEU A 235 1.96 -18.62 -12.45
C LEU A 235 1.33 -17.93 -13.65
N THR A 236 2.03 -16.96 -14.26
CA THR A 236 1.56 -16.28 -15.46
C THR A 236 1.53 -17.22 -16.66
N GLU A 237 2.56 -18.06 -16.84
CA GLU A 237 2.58 -19.10 -17.87
C GLU A 237 1.41 -20.08 -17.70
N LYS A 238 1.11 -20.47 -16.45
CA LYS A 238 -0.05 -21.29 -16.13
C LYS A 238 -1.35 -20.60 -16.55
N TRP A 239 -1.55 -19.33 -16.19
CA TRP A 239 -2.73 -18.54 -16.59
C TRP A 239 -2.87 -18.39 -18.11
N ILE A 240 -1.76 -18.23 -18.83
CA ILE A 240 -1.75 -18.16 -20.29
C ILE A 240 -2.18 -19.51 -20.88
N SER A 241 -1.65 -20.62 -20.34
CA SER A 241 -1.98 -21.97 -20.81
C SER A 241 -3.41 -22.39 -20.51
N SER A 242 -3.99 -21.92 -19.39
CA SER A 242 -5.36 -22.22 -18.96
C SER A 242 -6.42 -21.31 -19.58
N GLY A 243 -6.02 -20.22 -20.22
CA GLY A 243 -6.94 -19.21 -20.74
C GLY A 243 -7.39 -18.17 -19.70
N GLU A 244 -6.93 -18.28 -18.44
CA GLU A 244 -7.31 -17.36 -17.36
C GLU A 244 -6.76 -15.96 -17.57
N PHE A 245 -5.60 -15.83 -18.20
CA PHE A 245 -5.00 -14.53 -18.49
C PHE A 245 -5.91 -13.66 -19.36
N GLN A 246 -6.61 -14.27 -20.32
CA GLN A 246 -7.53 -13.58 -21.25
C GLN A 246 -8.81 -13.10 -20.56
N ASN A 247 -9.14 -13.62 -19.38
CA ASN A 247 -10.28 -13.16 -18.58
C ASN A 247 -9.99 -11.83 -17.87
N LEU A 248 -8.72 -11.41 -17.79
CA LEU A 248 -8.35 -10.10 -17.27
C LEU A 248 -8.70 -9.01 -18.27
N SER A 249 -9.14 -7.85 -17.77
CA SER A 249 -9.30 -6.68 -18.62
C SER A 249 -7.95 -6.23 -19.21
N PRO A 250 -7.92 -5.61 -20.40
CA PRO A 250 -6.69 -5.10 -20.98
C PRO A 250 -5.90 -4.16 -20.06
N ALA A 251 -6.61 -3.33 -19.29
CA ALA A 251 -5.99 -2.45 -18.29
C ALA A 251 -5.24 -3.23 -17.21
N ARG A 252 -5.83 -4.33 -16.68
CA ARG A 252 -5.16 -5.18 -15.68
C ARG A 252 -3.96 -5.92 -16.26
N GLN A 253 -4.04 -6.34 -17.52
CA GLN A 253 -2.90 -6.95 -18.21
C GLN A 253 -1.74 -5.95 -18.37
N SER A 254 -2.04 -4.71 -18.81
CA SER A 254 -1.03 -3.64 -18.93
C SER A 254 -0.38 -3.31 -17.58
N GLU A 255 -1.20 -3.15 -16.54
CA GLU A 255 -0.76 -2.86 -15.17
C GLU A 255 0.20 -3.95 -14.65
N MET A 256 -0.10 -5.23 -14.90
CA MET A 256 0.80 -6.34 -14.53
C MET A 256 2.15 -6.27 -15.26
N LEU A 257 2.13 -6.00 -16.57
CA LEU A 257 3.34 -5.90 -17.37
C LEU A 257 4.20 -4.69 -16.97
N GLU A 258 3.58 -3.54 -16.74
CA GLU A 258 4.25 -2.33 -16.28
C GLU A 258 4.94 -2.55 -14.93
N ARG A 259 4.24 -3.20 -13.99
CA ARG A 259 4.80 -3.56 -12.67
C ARG A 259 5.96 -4.53 -12.79
N LEU A 260 5.81 -5.59 -13.58
CA LEU A 260 6.90 -6.54 -13.83
C LEU A 260 8.13 -5.81 -14.39
N ASN A 261 7.94 -4.98 -15.40
CA ASN A 261 9.01 -4.20 -16.01
C ASN A 261 9.69 -3.26 -15.00
N PHE A 262 8.93 -2.61 -14.12
CA PHE A 262 9.48 -1.77 -13.06
C PHE A 262 10.32 -2.58 -12.07
N VAL A 263 9.78 -3.68 -11.54
CA VAL A 263 10.46 -4.50 -10.52
C VAL A 263 11.72 -5.17 -11.10
N VAL A 264 11.71 -5.61 -12.36
CA VAL A 264 12.91 -6.13 -13.04
C VAL A 264 14.01 -5.07 -13.13
N LYS A 265 13.66 -3.81 -13.41
CA LYS A 265 14.65 -2.71 -13.41
C LYS A 265 15.23 -2.48 -12.02
N VAL A 266 14.40 -2.52 -10.97
CA VAL A 266 14.85 -2.42 -9.58
C VAL A 266 15.81 -3.56 -9.24
N ARG A 267 15.46 -4.79 -9.62
CA ARG A 267 16.30 -5.98 -9.46
C ARG A 267 17.67 -5.81 -10.12
N ASP A 268 17.70 -5.39 -11.37
CA ASP A 268 18.94 -5.23 -12.12
C ASP A 268 19.82 -4.11 -11.56
N ALA A 269 19.19 -3.04 -11.06
CA ALA A 269 19.89 -1.99 -10.32
C ALA A 269 20.50 -2.55 -9.02
N ALA A 270 19.76 -3.37 -8.27
CA ALA A 270 20.23 -3.99 -7.04
C ALA A 270 21.44 -4.92 -7.28
N VAL A 271 21.43 -5.73 -8.33
CA VAL A 271 22.60 -6.55 -8.73
C VAL A 271 23.83 -5.69 -8.95
N LYS A 272 23.70 -4.61 -9.73
CA LYS A 272 24.82 -3.69 -10.00
C LYS A 272 25.29 -2.98 -8.75
N THR A 273 24.39 -2.65 -7.82
CA THR A 273 24.75 -2.03 -6.54
C THR A 273 25.52 -3.01 -5.65
N ILE A 274 25.04 -4.24 -5.48
CA ILE A 274 25.74 -5.27 -4.70
C ILE A 274 27.13 -5.56 -5.29
N ALA A 275 27.25 -5.67 -6.62
CA ALA A 275 28.54 -5.89 -7.27
C ALA A 275 29.54 -4.74 -7.02
N ARG A 276 29.06 -3.48 -7.04
CA ARG A 276 29.87 -2.30 -6.72
C ARG A 276 30.32 -2.29 -5.27
N LEU A 277 29.44 -2.64 -4.34
CA LEU A 277 29.76 -2.70 -2.91
C LEU A 277 30.69 -3.87 -2.55
N ALA A 278 30.62 -4.98 -3.29
CA ALA A 278 31.47 -6.15 -3.09
C ALA A 278 32.88 -6.01 -3.69
N SER A 279 33.06 -5.08 -4.63
CA SER A 279 34.37 -4.77 -5.19
C SER A 279 35.21 -4.05 -4.14
N PRO A 280 36.45 -4.49 -3.85
CA PRO A 280 37.31 -3.74 -2.95
C PRO A 280 37.51 -2.34 -3.53
N THR A 281 37.11 -1.32 -2.79
CA THR A 281 37.39 0.07 -3.14
C THR A 281 38.91 0.22 -3.22
N ALA A 282 39.40 0.70 -4.36
CA ALA A 282 40.80 1.05 -4.61
C ALA A 282 41.23 2.31 -3.82
N ASP A 283 40.85 2.41 -2.54
CA ASP A 283 41.10 3.54 -1.63
C ASP A 283 42.15 3.18 -0.56
N GLN A 284 43.03 2.22 -0.84
CA GLN A 284 44.28 1.98 -0.09
C GLN A 284 45.53 2.10 -0.97
N ALA A 285 45.51 2.99 -1.97
CA ALA A 285 46.65 3.27 -2.85
C ALA A 285 46.98 4.77 -2.92
N SER A 286 47.07 5.43 -1.76
CA SER A 286 47.76 6.72 -1.61
C SER A 286 47.87 7.12 -0.13
N ASN A 287 48.75 6.44 0.60
CA ASN A 287 49.45 7.02 1.76
C ASN A 287 50.96 6.82 1.55
#